data_AF-A0A9N8ZNY2-F1
#
_entry.id   AF-A0A9N8ZNY2-F1
#
_cell.length_a   1.000
_cell.length_b   1.000
_cell.length_c   1.000
_cell.angle_alpha   90.00
_cell.angle_beta   90.00
_cell.angle_gamma   90.00
#
_symmetry.space_group_name_H-M   'P 1'
#
loop_
_entity.id
_entity.type
_entity.pdbx_description
1 polymer ?
#
loop_
_entity_poly.entity_id
_entity_poly.type
_entity_poly.pdbx_seq_one_letter_code
_entity_poly.pdbx_strand_id
1 'polypeptide(L)'
;MEQNNKSPYQDQTQIRLSQHANLAKFFMDTMAEYRNLQMENVKKYRERIISQYQIVKSDATEEEINELLGEKSGEFLILRLFSTTSDQKRLIVSEIQDRHRDVHRIEKSINELNKMFSEVQALVIEQAINIPLAKGANIIDEELGKNEIKPDYLSKKSNESFSRLKTPYNNYT
;
A
#
# COMPACT_ATOMS: atom_id res chain seq x y z
N MET A 1 -30.16 -31.31 33.49
CA MET A 1 -30.30 -31.24 32.02
C MET A 1 -30.64 -29.80 31.67
N GLU A 2 -29.64 -28.94 31.50
CA GLU A 2 -29.86 -27.54 31.09
C GLU A 2 -29.86 -27.46 29.57
N GLN A 3 -31.05 -27.26 29.02
CA GLN A 3 -31.23 -26.99 27.60
C GLN A 3 -30.67 -25.59 27.31
N ASN A 4 -29.54 -25.56 26.59
CA ASN A 4 -28.90 -24.36 26.06
C ASN A 4 -29.78 -23.79 24.94
N ASN A 5 -30.80 -23.03 25.32
CA ASN A 5 -31.76 -22.43 24.41
C ASN A 5 -31.17 -21.13 23.83
N LYS A 6 -30.21 -21.26 22.89
CA LYS A 6 -29.83 -20.14 22.03
C LYS A 6 -31.00 -19.86 21.10
N SER A 7 -31.51 -18.63 21.13
CA SER A 7 -32.60 -18.22 20.24
C SER A 7 -32.15 -18.39 18.78
N PRO A 8 -32.98 -18.93 17.86
CA PRO A 8 -32.64 -19.07 16.44
C PRO A 8 -32.14 -17.77 15.79
N TYR A 9 -32.59 -16.62 16.32
CA TYR A 9 -32.13 -15.30 15.91
C TYR A 9 -30.66 -15.01 16.28
N GLN A 10 -30.17 -15.55 17.41
CA GLN A 10 -28.77 -15.44 17.82
C GLN A 10 -27.87 -16.28 16.90
N ASP A 11 -28.27 -17.51 16.56
CA ASP A 11 -27.48 -18.37 15.66
C ASP A 11 -27.41 -17.80 14.23
N GLN A 12 -28.52 -17.28 13.70
CA GLN A 12 -28.50 -16.59 12.40
C GLN A 12 -27.64 -15.33 12.41
N THR A 13 -27.57 -14.62 13.54
CA THR A 13 -26.71 -13.43 13.69
C THR A 13 -25.24 -13.80 13.71
N GLN A 14 -24.88 -14.88 14.42
CA GLN A 14 -23.50 -15.40 14.44
C GLN A 14 -23.05 -15.89 13.05
N ILE A 15 -23.92 -16.57 12.31
CA ILE A 15 -23.63 -17.00 10.93
C ILE A 15 -23.37 -15.77 10.04
N ARG A 16 -24.23 -14.75 10.09
CA ARG A 16 -24.00 -13.51 9.32
C ARG A 16 -22.69 -12.83 9.70
N LEU A 17 -22.39 -12.69 10.99
CA LEU A 17 -21.14 -12.10 11.47
C LEU A 17 -19.91 -12.85 10.94
N SER A 18 -19.93 -14.18 10.99
CA SER A 18 -18.84 -15.00 10.43
C SER A 18 -18.67 -14.84 8.92
N GLN A 19 -19.77 -14.71 8.17
CA GLN A 19 -19.74 -14.45 6.73
C GLN A 19 -19.16 -13.07 6.42
N HIS A 20 -19.56 -12.04 7.18
CA HIS A 20 -19.01 -10.69 7.05
C HIS A 20 -17.50 -10.66 7.34
N ALA A 21 -17.05 -11.33 8.40
CA ALA A 21 -15.63 -11.42 8.75
C ALA A 21 -14.81 -12.14 7.66
N ASN A 22 -15.34 -13.24 7.11
CA ASN A 22 -14.70 -13.96 6.01
C ASN A 22 -14.62 -13.13 4.73
N LEU A 23 -15.67 -12.39 4.38
CA LEU A 23 -15.67 -11.49 3.23
C LEU A 23 -14.66 -10.35 3.40
N ALA A 24 -14.59 -9.76 4.60
CA ALA A 24 -13.62 -8.71 4.91
C ALA A 24 -12.19 -9.23 4.80
N LYS A 25 -11.91 -10.46 5.29
CA LYS A 25 -10.60 -11.10 5.13
C LYS A 25 -10.23 -11.29 3.65
N PHE A 26 -11.13 -11.87 2.85
CA PHE A 26 -10.89 -12.06 1.41
C PHE A 26 -10.63 -10.73 0.68
N PHE A 27 -11.39 -9.69 1.03
CA PHE A 27 -11.19 -8.35 0.50
C PHE A 27 -9.82 -7.78 0.85
N MET A 28 -9.39 -7.92 2.12
CA MET A 28 -8.06 -7.49 2.56
C MET A 28 -6.94 -8.24 1.82
N ASP A 29 -7.07 -9.56 1.64
CA ASP A 29 -6.08 -10.37 0.95
C ASP A 29 -5.93 -9.94 -0.52
N THR A 30 -7.05 -9.76 -1.22
CA THR A 30 -7.09 -9.28 -2.62
C THR A 30 -6.45 -7.90 -2.75
N MET A 31 -6.74 -7.00 -1.81
CA MET A 31 -6.19 -5.64 -1.83
C MET A 31 -4.69 -5.61 -1.50
N ALA A 32 -4.20 -6.58 -0.72
CA ALA A 32 -2.79 -6.70 -0.41
C ALA A 32 -2.01 -7.17 -1.63
N GLU A 33 -2.57 -8.12 -2.39
CA GLU A 33 -2.02 -8.55 -3.68
C GLU A 33 -1.99 -7.39 -4.68
N TYR A 34 -3.09 -6.64 -4.80
CA TYR A 34 -3.15 -5.46 -5.68
C TYR A 34 -2.11 -4.40 -5.30
N ARG A 35 -1.93 -4.11 -4.00
CA ARG A 35 -0.90 -3.18 -3.52
C ARG A 35 0.51 -3.66 -3.92
N ASN A 36 0.81 -4.94 -3.76
CA ASN A 36 2.12 -5.49 -4.10
C ASN A 36 2.40 -5.36 -5.61
N LEU A 37 1.40 -5.63 -6.45
CA LEU A 37 1.48 -5.43 -7.89
C LEU A 37 1.72 -3.95 -8.24
N GLN A 38 1.02 -3.02 -7.58
CA GLN A 38 1.23 -1.59 -7.77
C GLN A 38 2.65 -1.14 -7.39
N MET A 39 3.21 -1.67 -6.30
CA MET A 39 4.59 -1.39 -5.89
C MET A 39 5.61 -1.90 -6.94
N GLU A 40 5.37 -3.08 -7.51
CA GLU A 40 6.21 -3.60 -8.59
C GLU A 40 6.16 -2.71 -9.84
N ASN A 41 4.97 -2.22 -10.21
CA ASN A 41 4.81 -1.30 -11.33
C ASN A 41 5.53 0.04 -11.10
N VAL A 42 5.46 0.61 -9.87
CA VAL A 42 6.22 1.81 -9.52
C VAL A 42 7.71 1.59 -9.73
N LYS A 43 8.25 0.45 -9.25
CA LYS A 43 9.66 0.12 -9.44
C LYS A 43 10.03 0.07 -10.94
N LYS A 44 9.25 -0.64 -11.75
CA LYS A 44 9.46 -0.75 -13.20
C LYS A 44 9.42 0.61 -13.90
N TYR A 45 8.46 1.47 -13.55
CA TYR A 45 8.36 2.81 -14.14
C TYR A 45 9.50 3.72 -13.73
N ARG A 46 9.95 3.67 -12.47
CA ARG A 46 11.14 4.42 -12.02
C ARG A 46 12.39 4.00 -12.79
N GLU A 47 12.63 2.69 -12.95
CA GLU A 47 13.75 2.18 -13.75
C GLU A 47 13.67 2.65 -15.21
N ARG A 48 12.46 2.69 -15.78
CA ARG A 48 12.24 3.16 -17.15
C ARG A 48 12.49 4.66 -17.31
N ILE A 49 12.01 5.46 -16.36
CA ILE A 49 12.24 6.91 -16.29
C ILE A 49 13.74 7.20 -16.27
N ILE A 50 14.50 6.51 -15.39
CA ILE A 50 15.95 6.68 -15.28
C ILE A 50 16.64 6.32 -16.59
N SER A 51 16.31 5.16 -17.16
CA SER A 51 16.91 4.71 -18.43
C SER A 51 16.67 5.70 -19.57
N GLN A 52 15.45 6.24 -19.68
CA GLN A 52 15.10 7.22 -20.71
C GLN A 52 15.76 8.57 -20.46
N TYR A 53 15.84 8.99 -19.21
CA TYR A 53 16.55 10.20 -18.83
C TYR A 53 18.03 10.10 -19.22
N GLN A 54 18.68 8.96 -19.00
CA GLN A 54 20.06 8.71 -19.40
C GLN A 54 20.27 8.68 -20.93
N ILE A 55 19.25 8.30 -21.72
CA ILE A 55 19.30 8.41 -23.19
C ILE A 55 19.27 9.88 -23.63
N VAL A 56 18.47 10.71 -22.95
CA VAL A 56 18.37 12.14 -23.27
C VAL A 56 19.62 12.88 -22.77
N LYS A 57 20.04 12.60 -21.53
CA LYS A 57 21.15 13.19 -20.80
C LYS A 57 22.08 12.10 -20.25
N SER A 58 23.12 11.77 -20.99
CA SER A 58 24.04 10.67 -20.67
C SER A 58 24.95 10.92 -19.47
N ASP A 59 25.12 12.18 -19.05
CA ASP A 59 25.95 12.64 -17.93
C ASP A 59 25.13 12.90 -16.65
N ALA A 60 23.93 12.31 -16.54
CA ALA A 60 23.05 12.42 -15.37
C ALA A 60 23.77 12.01 -14.07
N THR A 61 23.76 12.91 -13.07
CA THR A 61 24.31 12.62 -11.73
C THR A 61 23.30 11.89 -10.85
N GLU A 62 23.77 11.30 -9.75
CA GLU A 62 22.88 10.65 -8.78
C GLU A 62 21.89 11.64 -8.14
N GLU A 63 22.32 12.88 -7.90
CA GLU A 63 21.46 13.95 -7.40
C GLU A 63 20.34 14.27 -8.39
N GLU A 64 20.64 14.35 -9.69
CA GLU A 64 19.62 14.60 -10.71
C GLU A 64 18.64 13.43 -10.84
N ILE A 65 19.11 12.19 -10.68
CA ILE A 65 18.23 11.02 -10.65
C ILE A 65 17.30 11.08 -9.44
N ASN A 66 17.81 11.44 -8.26
CA ASN A 66 17.00 11.61 -7.06
C ASN A 66 15.97 12.75 -7.22
N GLU A 67 16.39 13.86 -7.85
CA GLU A 67 15.52 14.99 -8.16
C GLU A 67 14.39 14.56 -9.12
N LEU A 68 14.73 13.83 -10.19
CA LEU A 68 13.81 13.31 -11.20
C LEU A 68 12.75 12.37 -10.62
N LEU A 69 13.12 11.56 -9.62
CA LEU A 69 12.20 10.65 -8.95
C LEU A 69 11.29 11.36 -7.94
N GLY A 70 11.62 12.58 -7.53
CA GLY A 70 10.75 13.39 -6.69
C GLY A 70 9.53 13.88 -7.44
N GLU A 71 8.42 14.09 -6.74
CA GLU A 71 7.16 14.53 -7.33
C GLU A 71 7.30 15.93 -7.96
N LYS A 72 7.42 16.97 -7.13
CA LYS A 72 7.51 18.37 -7.61
C LYS A 72 8.84 18.68 -8.28
N SER A 73 9.93 18.16 -7.71
CA SER A 73 11.27 18.37 -8.24
C SER A 73 11.45 17.69 -9.60
N GLY A 74 10.91 16.48 -9.76
CA GLY A 74 10.95 15.76 -11.01
C GLY A 74 10.13 16.44 -12.09
N GLU A 75 8.92 16.93 -11.78
CA GLU A 75 8.11 17.68 -12.74
C GLU A 75 8.83 18.93 -13.26
N PHE A 76 9.48 19.69 -12.36
CA PHE A 76 10.26 20.87 -12.74
C PHE A 76 11.47 20.50 -13.62
N LEU A 77 12.21 19.46 -13.24
CA LEU A 77 13.37 18.97 -13.98
C LEU A 77 12.96 18.49 -15.38
N ILE A 78 11.87 17.72 -15.50
CA ILE A 78 11.33 17.24 -16.78
C ILE A 78 10.90 18.41 -17.67
N LEU A 79 10.23 19.42 -17.11
CA LEU A 79 9.82 20.62 -17.85
C LEU A 79 11.03 21.41 -18.39
N ARG A 80 12.08 21.54 -17.56
CA ARG A 80 13.34 22.17 -17.96
C ARG A 80 14.01 21.37 -19.08
N LEU A 81 14.09 20.04 -18.93
CA LEU A 81 14.64 19.14 -19.92
C LEU A 81 13.89 19.24 -21.25
N PHE A 82 12.56 19.29 -21.22
CA PHE A 82 11.73 19.42 -22.41
C PHE A 82 12.00 20.72 -23.19
N SER A 83 12.34 21.80 -22.47
CA SER A 83 12.62 23.11 -23.04
C SER A 83 14.02 23.20 -23.68
N THR A 84 15.00 22.45 -23.17
CA THR A 84 16.39 22.49 -23.64
C THR A 84 16.74 21.37 -24.63
N THR A 85 15.88 20.37 -24.75
CA THR A 85 16.12 19.17 -25.57
C THR A 85 15.76 19.39 -27.04
N SER A 86 16.54 18.78 -27.94
CA SER A 86 16.29 18.81 -29.38
C SER A 86 14.98 18.09 -29.76
N ASP A 87 14.38 18.48 -30.89
CA ASP A 87 13.09 17.92 -31.34
C ASP A 87 13.12 16.39 -31.49
N GLN A 88 14.27 15.82 -31.85
CA GLN A 88 14.48 14.37 -31.97
C GLN A 88 14.31 13.62 -30.64
N LYS A 89 14.66 14.27 -29.51
CA LYS A 89 14.62 13.67 -28.17
C LYS A 89 13.36 14.06 -27.39
N ARG A 90 12.55 15.01 -27.88
CA ARG A 90 11.29 15.45 -27.21
C ARG A 90 10.30 14.32 -26.97
N LEU A 91 10.21 13.34 -27.88
CA LEU A 91 9.34 12.18 -27.71
C LEU A 91 9.72 11.36 -26.47
N ILE A 92 11.02 11.20 -26.22
CA ILE A 92 11.53 10.48 -25.04
C ILE A 92 11.22 11.28 -23.78
N VAL A 93 11.40 12.61 -23.80
CA VAL A 93 11.06 13.47 -22.65
C VAL A 93 9.56 13.46 -22.35
N SER A 94 8.71 13.41 -23.37
CA SER A 94 7.27 13.23 -23.19
C SER A 94 6.95 11.88 -22.53
N GLU A 95 7.62 10.80 -22.94
CA GLU A 95 7.44 9.50 -22.31
C GLU A 95 7.87 9.52 -20.83
N ILE A 96 8.98 10.20 -20.51
CA ILE A 96 9.41 10.41 -19.11
C ILE A 96 8.32 11.14 -18.32
N GLN A 97 7.74 12.20 -18.89
CA GLN A 97 6.68 12.98 -18.24
C GLN A 97 5.43 12.13 -17.96
N ASP A 98 4.99 11.33 -18.94
CA ASP A 98 3.83 10.47 -18.79
C ASP A 98 4.07 9.39 -17.73
N ARG A 99 5.26 8.78 -17.72
CA ARG A 99 5.64 7.80 -16.69
C ARG A 99 5.76 8.39 -15.30
N HIS A 100 6.27 9.61 -15.19
CA HIS A 100 6.33 10.32 -13.90
C HIS A 100 4.92 10.55 -13.33
N ARG A 101 3.97 10.98 -14.18
CA ARG A 101 2.54 11.09 -13.80
C ARG A 101 1.92 9.75 -13.42
N ASP A 102 2.24 8.69 -14.16
CA ASP A 102 1.77 7.33 -13.83
C ASP A 102 2.25 6.88 -12.44
N VAL A 103 3.54 7.10 -12.12
CA VAL A 103 4.10 6.81 -10.80
C VAL A 103 3.34 7.55 -9.72
N HIS A 104 3.13 8.86 -9.88
CA HIS A 104 2.41 9.65 -8.88
C HIS A 104 0.96 9.18 -8.69
N ARG A 105 0.27 8.83 -9.79
CA ARG A 105 -1.09 8.27 -9.74
C ARG A 105 -1.13 6.95 -8.97
N ILE A 106 -0.15 6.08 -9.17
CA ILE A 106 -0.06 4.81 -8.45
C ILE A 106 0.24 5.04 -6.97
N GLU A 107 1.15 5.94 -6.63
CA GLU A 107 1.47 6.28 -5.24
C GLU A 107 0.24 6.81 -4.49
N LYS A 108 -0.58 7.64 -5.16
CA LYS A 108 -1.87 8.06 -4.62
C LYS A 108 -2.82 6.89 -4.42
N SER A 109 -2.93 5.98 -5.39
CA SER A 109 -3.77 4.78 -5.27
C SER A 109 -3.33 3.89 -4.10
N ILE A 110 -2.01 3.71 -3.89
CA ILE A 110 -1.47 2.97 -2.75
C ILE A 110 -1.85 3.64 -1.42
N ASN A 111 -1.77 4.97 -1.35
CA ASN A 111 -2.19 5.71 -0.15
C ASN A 111 -3.69 5.55 0.15
N GLU A 112 -4.53 5.58 -0.89
CA GLU A 112 -5.97 5.32 -0.77
C GLU A 112 -6.25 3.89 -0.28
N LEU A 113 -5.54 2.89 -0.81
CA LEU A 113 -5.62 1.50 -0.33
C LEU A 113 -5.21 1.38 1.14
N ASN A 114 -4.13 2.05 1.54
CA ASN A 114 -3.66 2.04 2.93
C ASN A 114 -4.70 2.63 3.87
N LYS A 115 -5.36 3.72 3.48
CA LYS A 115 -6.47 4.30 4.26
C LYS A 115 -7.63 3.31 4.38
N MET A 116 -8.03 2.69 3.28
CA MET A 116 -9.09 1.67 3.28
C MET A 116 -8.72 0.47 4.18
N PHE A 117 -7.45 0.04 4.20
CA PHE A 117 -7.01 -1.00 5.13
C PHE A 117 -7.22 -0.63 6.59
N SER A 118 -6.85 0.59 6.98
CA SER A 118 -7.07 1.07 8.34
C SER A 118 -8.56 1.12 8.70
N GLU A 119 -9.41 1.56 7.76
CA GLU A 119 -10.87 1.63 7.96
C GLU A 119 -11.50 0.25 8.10
N VAL A 120 -11.18 -0.71 7.21
CA VAL A 120 -11.73 -2.06 7.27
C VAL A 120 -11.23 -2.82 8.51
N GLN A 121 -9.97 -2.62 8.92
CA GLN A 121 -9.46 -3.20 10.16
C GLN A 121 -10.24 -2.70 11.39
N ALA A 122 -10.51 -1.39 11.47
CA ALA A 122 -11.30 -0.82 12.55
C ALA A 122 -12.72 -1.43 12.59
N LEU A 123 -13.37 -1.56 11.44
CA LEU A 123 -14.72 -2.14 11.32
C LEU A 123 -14.75 -3.63 11.70
N VAL A 124 -13.75 -4.42 11.29
CA VAL A 124 -13.67 -5.85 11.64
C VAL A 124 -13.41 -6.04 13.13
N ILE A 125 -12.58 -5.19 13.76
CA ILE A 125 -12.33 -5.22 15.20
C ILE A 125 -13.61 -4.89 15.99
N GLU A 126 -14.33 -3.84 15.58
CA GLU A 126 -15.59 -3.44 16.23
C GLU A 126 -16.67 -4.55 16.15
N GLN A 127 -16.73 -5.25 15.01
CA GLN A 127 -17.68 -6.36 14.81
C GLN A 127 -17.27 -7.64 15.57
N ALA A 128 -15.97 -7.91 15.74
CA ALA A 128 -15.46 -9.07 16.47
C ALA A 128 -15.63 -8.95 17.99
N ILE A 129 -15.56 -7.73 18.55
CA ILE A 129 -15.74 -7.47 19.99
C ILE A 129 -17.18 -7.76 20.46
N ASN A 130 -18.17 -7.73 19.56
CA ASN A 130 -19.58 -8.03 19.85
C ASN A 130 -19.95 -9.52 19.74
N ILE A 131 -18.98 -10.42 19.60
CA ILE A 131 -19.19 -11.87 19.64
C ILE A 131 -19.03 -12.34 21.09
N PRO A 132 -20.12 -12.59 21.86
CA PRO A 132 -19.98 -13.37 23.07
C PRO A 132 -19.53 -14.77 22.65
N LEU A 133 -18.32 -15.14 23.08
CA LEU A 133 -17.72 -16.48 23.01
C LEU A 133 -18.62 -17.52 23.71
N ALA A 134 -19.77 -17.84 23.13
CA ALA A 134 -20.67 -18.85 23.65
C ALA A 134 -20.41 -20.17 22.93
N LYS A 135 -19.45 -20.92 23.48
CA LYS A 135 -19.21 -22.36 23.26
C LYS A 135 -18.89 -22.77 21.82
N GLY A 136 -17.65 -22.48 21.45
CA GLY A 136 -16.85 -23.24 20.49
C GLY A 136 -15.51 -23.65 21.11
N ALA A 137 -15.50 -23.99 22.41
CA ALA A 137 -14.30 -24.18 23.22
C ALA A 137 -13.55 -25.51 22.98
N ASN A 138 -13.72 -26.20 21.85
CA ASN A 138 -13.05 -27.49 21.60
C ASN A 138 -12.40 -27.62 20.20
N ILE A 139 -12.18 -26.52 19.47
CA ILE A 139 -11.30 -26.52 18.28
C ILE A 139 -10.12 -25.56 18.45
N ILE A 140 -10.12 -24.73 19.51
CA ILE A 140 -9.20 -23.61 19.62
C ILE A 140 -8.10 -23.80 20.68
N ASP A 141 -8.19 -24.81 21.57
CA ASP A 141 -7.22 -24.98 22.67
C ASP A 141 -6.03 -25.92 22.36
N GLU A 142 -6.05 -26.68 21.26
CA GLU A 142 -4.88 -27.50 20.87
C GLU A 142 -3.98 -26.82 19.81
N GLU A 143 -4.47 -25.79 19.12
CA GLU A 143 -3.73 -25.09 18.05
C GLU A 143 -3.42 -23.61 18.31
N LEU A 144 -3.95 -23.01 19.39
CA LEU A 144 -3.58 -21.62 19.78
C LEU A 144 -2.42 -21.52 20.78
N GLY A 145 -1.89 -22.64 21.26
CA GLY A 145 -0.72 -22.65 22.16
C GLY A 145 0.63 -22.55 21.46
N LYS A 146 0.68 -22.57 20.12
CA LYS A 146 1.95 -22.54 19.36
C LYS A 146 2.00 -21.54 18.21
N ASN A 147 0.88 -20.93 17.83
CA ASN A 147 0.85 -19.91 16.80
C ASN A 147 0.25 -18.63 17.36
N GLU A 148 1.05 -17.90 18.15
CA GLU A 148 0.96 -16.45 18.16
C GLU A 148 1.11 -15.97 16.71
N ILE A 149 0.01 -15.93 15.93
CA ILE A 149 0.00 -15.17 14.68
C ILE A 149 -0.07 -13.71 15.11
N LYS A 150 1.09 -13.20 15.53
CA LYS A 150 1.39 -11.77 15.39
C LYS A 150 1.15 -11.47 13.91
N PRO A 151 0.21 -10.59 13.56
CA PRO A 151 0.07 -10.18 12.18
C PRO A 151 1.36 -9.46 11.81
N ASP A 152 2.23 -10.13 11.06
CA ASP A 152 3.52 -9.61 10.57
C ASP A 152 3.33 -8.51 9.50
N TYR A 153 2.10 -8.02 9.32
CA TYR A 153 1.72 -6.93 8.42
C TYR A 153 2.28 -5.56 8.85
N LEU A 154 2.84 -5.49 10.06
CA LEU A 154 3.72 -4.42 10.51
C LEU A 154 5.17 -4.93 10.57
N SER A 155 5.71 -5.42 9.46
CA SER A 155 7.16 -5.48 9.33
C SER A 155 7.70 -4.07 9.51
N LYS A 156 8.25 -3.79 10.70
CA LYS A 156 8.96 -2.54 11.02
C LYS A 156 10.05 -2.22 9.99
N LYS A 157 10.46 -3.19 9.16
CA LYS A 157 11.40 -3.01 8.05
C LYS A 157 10.87 -2.18 6.87
N SER A 158 9.58 -2.24 6.52
CA SER A 158 9.05 -1.41 5.43
C SER A 158 8.80 0.03 5.86
N ASN A 159 8.45 0.24 7.13
CA ASN A 159 8.36 1.57 7.74
C ASN A 159 9.75 2.19 8.01
N GLU A 160 10.82 1.40 8.19
CA GLU A 160 12.18 1.95 8.25
C GLU A 160 12.67 2.49 6.90
N SER A 161 12.29 1.87 5.78
CA SER A 161 12.63 2.40 4.45
C SER A 161 11.94 3.73 4.15
N PHE A 162 10.74 3.95 4.66
CA PHE A 162 10.05 5.25 4.58
C PHE A 162 10.50 6.25 5.66
N SER A 163 11.00 5.79 6.81
CA SER A 163 11.51 6.70 7.87
C SER A 163 12.90 7.26 7.56
N ARG A 164 13.71 6.57 6.73
CA ARG A 164 15.03 7.07 6.29
C ARG A 164 14.97 8.06 5.13
N LEU A 165 13.78 8.33 4.57
CA LEU A 165 13.58 9.34 3.52
C LEU A 165 12.83 10.59 3.99
N LYS A 166 12.56 10.72 5.30
CA LYS A 166 12.25 12.04 5.88
C LYS A 166 13.53 12.83 6.01
N THR A 167 13.85 13.63 4.99
CA THR A 167 14.77 14.76 5.18
C THR A 167 14.19 15.68 6.28
N PRO A 168 15.01 16.18 7.22
CA PRO A 168 14.55 17.15 8.18
C PRO A 168 14.41 18.50 7.45
N TYR A 169 13.18 18.94 7.19
CA TYR A 169 12.90 20.31 6.77
C TYR A 169 11.81 20.94 7.63
N ASN A 170 12.25 21.49 8.76
CA ASN A 170 11.84 22.77 9.35
C ASN A 170 12.87 23.06 10.47
N ASN A 171 13.56 24.20 10.56
CA ASN A 171 13.01 25.56 10.61
C ASN A 171 13.98 26.59 10.02
N TYR A 172 13.40 27.62 9.40
CA TYR A 172 14.02 28.93 9.25
C TYR A 172 14.20 29.59 10.63
N THR A 173 15.43 29.98 10.95
CA THR A 173 15.83 31.30 11.47
C THR A 173 17.21 31.60 10.91
#